data_AF-A0A7W9II32-F1
#
_entry.id   AF-A0A7W9II32-F1
#
_cell.length_a   1.000
_cell.length_b   1.000
_cell.length_c   1.000
_cell.angle_alpha   90.00
_cell.angle_beta   90.00
_cell.angle_gamma   90.00
#
_symmetry.space_group_name_H-M   'P 1'
#
loop_
_entity.id
_entity.type
_entity.pdbx_description
1 polymer ?
#
loop_
_entity_poly.entity_id
_entity_poly.type
_entity_poly.pdbx_seq_one_letter_code
_entity_poly.pdbx_strand_id
1 'polypeptide(L)'
;MSQTSHPETSISVPGTPDVSERIPAPERVPTPERVSVLERVPTPERISVPAGSLPSPSGSGLPPAGPGLPPQGRIRPARRPAPPDEPGERSWPGGFRDRLTTPLPAFQELVTTLWHGGLRRPRIEDAGRIPVRRGALPPVVGTDAVVTWVGHATYVLQIGGLTVLTDPVWSRRIPGIRPRLTPPGVEWADLPPVDAVVISHNHYDHLDAPTVRRLPRSTPILVPAGLRSWFTRRGFHDVVELDWWESAYVGDVRFDFVPAHHWSRRAPWDTCKTLWGGWVVASADQTIYFAGDTGYGERFAQIGARYPEGIDLALMPVGAFEPRWYTKASHVDPEEAVQACRDVGARRMATMHWGTFVLSGEPLLAPVEQARAAWEAAGRDRADLWDLAVGESRVLST
;
A
#
# COMPACT_ATOMS: atom_id res chain seq x y z
N MET A 1 25.13 83.93 6.81
CA MET A 1 24.35 83.43 7.95
C MET A 1 23.81 82.07 7.61
N SER A 2 23.98 81.14 8.55
CA SER A 2 23.53 79.74 8.59
C SER A 2 24.17 78.74 7.64
N GLN A 3 25.19 78.08 8.20
CA GLN A 3 25.78 76.82 7.80
C GLN A 3 24.76 75.69 7.95
N THR A 4 24.77 74.73 7.03
CA THR A 4 24.29 73.36 7.29
C THR A 4 25.31 72.38 6.75
N SER A 5 25.81 71.59 7.68
CA SER A 5 26.93 70.68 7.61
C SER A 5 26.50 69.29 7.13
N HIS A 6 27.34 68.68 6.30
CA HIS A 6 27.29 67.25 5.98
C HIS A 6 27.77 66.40 7.16
N PRO A 7 27.19 65.23 7.42
CA PRO A 7 27.86 64.19 8.19
C PRO A 7 28.49 63.15 7.25
N GLU A 8 29.82 63.11 7.25
CA GLU A 8 30.60 61.96 6.83
C GLU A 8 30.38 60.82 7.84
N THR A 9 29.99 59.64 7.37
CA THR A 9 29.93 58.43 8.21
C THR A 9 31.06 57.51 7.79
N SER A 10 32.08 57.42 8.65
CA SER A 10 33.17 56.46 8.56
C SER A 10 32.65 55.06 8.90
N ILE A 11 32.81 54.12 7.98
CA ILE A 11 32.57 52.70 8.23
C ILE A 11 33.85 52.11 8.83
N SER A 12 33.82 51.84 10.12
CA SER A 12 34.83 51.06 10.83
C SER A 12 34.71 49.58 10.45
N VAL A 13 35.81 49.01 9.96
CA VAL A 13 35.95 47.57 9.69
C VAL A 13 36.19 46.84 11.01
N PRO A 14 35.35 45.89 11.45
CA PRO A 14 35.64 45.08 12.62
C PRO A 14 36.63 43.96 12.27
N GLY A 15 37.65 43.83 13.10
CA GLY A 15 38.76 42.88 12.95
C GLY A 15 38.32 41.41 13.00
N THR A 16 39.07 40.61 12.25
CA THR A 16 39.06 39.14 12.25
C THR A 16 39.43 38.59 13.63
N PRO A 17 38.62 37.69 14.23
CA PRO A 17 39.09 36.92 15.38
C PRO A 17 40.04 35.81 14.93
N ASP A 18 41.24 35.83 15.49
CA ASP A 18 42.22 34.75 15.47
C ASP A 18 41.69 33.58 16.31
N VAL A 19 41.40 32.45 15.66
CA VAL A 19 41.02 31.20 16.32
C VAL A 19 42.12 30.18 16.03
N SER A 20 43.17 30.22 16.84
CA SER A 20 44.17 29.16 16.97
C SER A 20 43.82 28.28 18.17
N GLU A 21 42.74 27.51 18.07
CA GLU A 21 42.45 26.42 19.03
C GLU A 21 42.86 25.06 18.46
N ARG A 22 43.70 24.38 19.24
CA ARG A 22 44.31 23.09 18.96
C ARG A 22 43.23 22.00 18.95
N ILE A 23 43.18 21.23 17.86
CA ILE A 23 42.39 20.01 17.74
C ILE A 23 43.03 18.90 18.60
N PRO A 24 42.32 18.30 19.59
CA PRO A 24 42.80 17.08 20.23
C PRO A 24 42.49 15.86 19.36
N ALA A 25 43.44 14.93 19.29
CA ALA A 25 43.32 13.68 18.53
C ALA A 25 42.21 12.76 19.06
N PRO A 26 41.55 11.95 18.21
CA PRO A 26 40.47 11.09 18.65
C PRO A 26 40.98 9.91 19.49
N GLU A 27 40.36 9.73 20.64
CA GLU A 27 40.56 8.63 21.58
C GLU A 27 40.04 7.32 20.98
N ARG A 28 40.83 6.25 21.08
CA ARG A 28 40.49 4.92 20.56
C ARG A 28 39.44 4.27 21.46
N VAL A 29 38.27 3.98 20.91
CA VAL A 29 37.23 3.16 21.56
C VAL A 29 37.61 1.68 21.43
N PRO A 30 37.68 0.91 22.54
CA PRO A 30 37.99 -0.51 22.49
C PRO A 30 36.79 -1.35 22.01
N THR A 31 37.06 -2.31 21.14
CA THR A 31 36.17 -3.39 20.70
C THR A 31 35.74 -4.28 21.87
N PRO A 32 34.45 -4.58 22.07
CA PRO A 32 34.03 -5.60 23.02
C PRO A 32 34.24 -7.01 22.46
N GLU A 33 34.86 -7.84 23.28
CA GLU A 33 35.19 -9.24 23.03
C GLU A 33 33.96 -10.13 22.87
N ARG A 34 34.11 -11.17 22.04
CA ARG A 34 33.18 -12.28 21.89
C ARG A 34 33.03 -13.02 23.22
N VAL A 35 31.83 -12.99 23.80
CA VAL A 35 31.43 -13.93 24.85
C VAL A 35 30.74 -15.12 24.19
N SER A 36 31.44 -16.26 24.17
CA SER A 36 30.89 -17.57 23.85
C SER A 36 30.21 -18.16 25.08
N VAL A 37 28.88 -18.24 25.09
CA VAL A 37 28.14 -19.06 26.05
C VAL A 37 27.51 -20.22 25.31
N LEU A 38 28.16 -21.38 25.41
CA LEU A 38 27.53 -22.68 25.26
C LEU A 38 26.86 -23.00 26.59
N GLU A 39 25.53 -23.00 26.66
CA GLU A 39 24.83 -23.81 27.66
C GLU A 39 23.61 -24.51 27.07
N ARG A 40 23.44 -25.73 27.56
CA ARG A 40 22.72 -26.84 26.95
C ARG A 40 21.24 -26.79 27.28
N VAL A 41 20.42 -27.07 26.27
CA VAL A 41 19.00 -27.42 26.39
C VAL A 41 18.86 -28.80 27.03
N PRO A 42 18.06 -28.99 28.09
CA PRO A 42 17.55 -30.30 28.47
C PRO A 42 16.19 -30.54 27.80
N THR A 43 16.10 -31.62 27.01
CA THR A 43 14.85 -32.23 26.51
C THR A 43 14.42 -33.38 27.44
N PRO A 44 13.18 -33.88 27.37
CA PRO A 44 12.37 -34.25 28.53
C PRO A 44 12.48 -35.72 28.92
N GLU A 45 12.31 -36.00 30.22
CA GLU A 45 12.20 -37.36 30.73
C GLU A 45 10.87 -38.02 30.29
N ARG A 46 11.02 -39.22 29.72
CA ARG A 46 9.95 -40.19 29.47
C ARG A 46 9.53 -40.81 30.81
N ILE A 47 8.26 -40.65 31.18
CA ILE A 47 7.63 -41.52 32.19
C ILE A 47 6.72 -42.50 31.46
N SER A 48 6.98 -43.78 31.70
CA SER A 48 6.28 -44.93 31.13
C SER A 48 5.15 -45.37 32.07
N VAL A 49 4.05 -45.78 31.46
CA VAL A 49 2.78 -46.26 32.05
C VAL A 49 2.93 -47.70 32.59
N PRO A 50 2.11 -48.11 33.57
CA PRO A 50 1.57 -49.47 33.56
C PRO A 50 0.04 -49.49 33.51
N ALA A 51 -0.46 -50.37 32.64
CA ALA A 51 -1.86 -50.68 32.42
C ALA A 51 -2.47 -51.45 33.61
N GLY A 52 -3.73 -51.16 33.91
CA GLY A 52 -4.51 -51.86 34.95
C GLY A 52 -6.00 -51.85 34.63
N SER A 53 -6.44 -52.94 33.98
CA SER A 53 -7.70 -53.68 34.07
C SER A 53 -9.04 -52.98 34.39
N LEU A 54 -9.98 -53.14 33.45
CA LEU A 54 -11.44 -52.94 33.58
C LEU A 54 -12.08 -53.87 34.63
N PRO A 55 -13.25 -53.46 35.17
CA PRO A 55 -14.44 -54.29 35.01
C PRO A 55 -15.73 -53.51 34.72
N SER A 56 -16.60 -54.08 33.88
CA SER A 56 -18.07 -53.86 33.84
C SER A 56 -18.74 -54.95 34.73
N PRO A 57 -19.99 -54.83 35.25
CA PRO A 57 -21.22 -54.58 34.46
C PRO A 57 -22.44 -53.94 35.17
N SER A 58 -23.50 -53.74 34.38
CA SER A 58 -24.95 -53.98 34.65
C SER A 58 -25.94 -52.85 35.03
N GLY A 59 -27.03 -52.78 34.23
CA GLY A 59 -28.44 -52.38 34.53
C GLY A 59 -28.75 -50.89 34.81
N SER A 60 -29.88 -50.25 34.47
CA SER A 60 -31.19 -50.62 33.88
C SER A 60 -32.12 -49.38 33.86
N GLY A 61 -32.91 -49.13 32.78
CA GLY A 61 -34.14 -48.27 32.69
C GLY A 61 -33.94 -46.74 32.79
N LEU A 62 -34.59 -45.78 32.09
CA LEU A 62 -35.87 -45.54 31.35
C LEU A 62 -35.85 -44.00 30.96
N PRO A 63 -36.80 -43.32 30.26
CA PRO A 63 -37.79 -43.62 29.19
C PRO A 63 -37.68 -42.58 27.99
N PRO A 64 -38.73 -42.19 27.21
CA PRO A 64 -38.70 -42.12 25.73
C PRO A 64 -38.43 -40.73 25.10
N ALA A 65 -38.21 -40.77 23.77
CA ALA A 65 -37.83 -39.69 22.88
C ALA A 65 -38.79 -38.48 22.86
N GLY A 66 -38.24 -37.28 23.09
CA GLY A 66 -38.84 -36.00 22.72
C GLY A 66 -38.61 -35.65 21.24
N PRO A 67 -39.38 -34.70 20.68
CA PRO A 67 -39.34 -34.37 19.26
C PRO A 67 -37.98 -33.78 18.88
N GLY A 68 -37.45 -34.23 17.73
CA GLY A 68 -36.12 -33.90 17.25
C GLY A 68 -35.86 -32.41 17.13
N LEU A 69 -34.78 -31.97 17.76
CA LEU A 69 -34.09 -30.73 17.42
C LEU A 69 -33.59 -30.83 15.96
N PRO A 70 -33.82 -29.84 15.10
CA PRO A 70 -33.24 -29.86 13.77
C PRO A 70 -31.70 -29.85 13.87
N PRO A 71 -31.00 -30.63 13.04
CA PRO A 71 -29.55 -30.63 13.04
C PRO A 71 -29.04 -29.23 12.69
N GLN A 72 -28.00 -28.84 13.44
CA GLN A 72 -27.17 -27.66 13.25
C GLN A 72 -27.04 -27.31 11.77
N GLY A 73 -27.58 -26.15 11.39
CA GLY A 73 -27.44 -25.59 10.07
C GLY A 73 -25.97 -25.34 9.79
N ARG A 74 -25.32 -26.28 9.10
CA ARG A 74 -24.08 -26.02 8.36
C ARG A 74 -24.32 -24.76 7.54
N ILE A 75 -23.69 -23.65 7.90
CA ILE A 75 -23.49 -22.54 6.98
C ILE A 75 -22.78 -23.15 5.78
N ARG A 76 -23.48 -23.15 4.65
CA ARG A 76 -22.95 -23.65 3.39
C ARG A 76 -21.84 -22.68 2.95
N PRO A 77 -20.67 -23.15 2.49
CA PRO A 77 -19.72 -22.26 1.87
C PRO A 77 -20.41 -21.59 0.68
N ALA A 78 -20.29 -20.26 0.62
CA ALA A 78 -20.61 -19.50 -0.57
C ALA A 78 -19.93 -20.18 -1.76
N ARG A 79 -20.67 -20.30 -2.88
CA ARG A 79 -20.15 -20.87 -4.13
C ARG A 79 -18.76 -20.28 -4.39
N ARG A 80 -17.76 -21.16 -4.44
CA ARG A 80 -16.49 -20.93 -5.15
C ARG A 80 -16.86 -20.23 -6.48
N PRO A 81 -16.44 -18.98 -6.75
CA PRO A 81 -16.45 -18.48 -8.10
C PRO A 81 -15.67 -19.51 -8.93
N ALA A 82 -16.17 -19.82 -10.13
CA ALA A 82 -15.41 -20.66 -11.04
C ALA A 82 -13.99 -20.10 -11.14
N PRO A 83 -12.93 -20.93 -11.17
CA PRO A 83 -11.63 -20.44 -11.62
C PRO A 83 -11.85 -19.70 -12.94
N PRO A 84 -11.09 -18.61 -13.23
CA PRO A 84 -11.20 -17.95 -14.51
C PRO A 84 -11.13 -19.03 -15.59
N ASP A 85 -12.07 -18.96 -16.52
CA ASP A 85 -12.29 -19.98 -17.54
C ASP A 85 -10.96 -20.51 -18.09
N GLU A 86 -10.92 -21.79 -18.45
CA GLU A 86 -9.81 -22.38 -19.22
C GLU A 86 -9.29 -21.38 -20.28
N PRO A 87 -7.98 -21.40 -20.63
CA PRO A 87 -7.31 -20.38 -21.43
C PRO A 87 -7.77 -20.35 -22.89
N GLY A 88 -9.07 -20.21 -23.14
CA GLY A 88 -9.59 -19.55 -24.31
C GLY A 88 -9.05 -18.13 -24.32
N GLU A 89 -8.69 -17.68 -25.51
CA GLU A 89 -8.07 -16.38 -25.74
C GLU A 89 -9.09 -15.28 -25.43
N ARG A 90 -9.17 -14.85 -24.15
CA ARG A 90 -9.96 -13.69 -23.75
C ARG A 90 -9.49 -12.49 -24.56
N SER A 91 -10.37 -11.94 -25.39
CA SER A 91 -10.09 -10.75 -26.19
C SER A 91 -10.64 -9.51 -25.49
N TRP A 92 -9.74 -8.60 -25.12
CA TRP A 92 -10.12 -7.28 -24.61
C TRP A 92 -10.43 -6.31 -25.75
N PRO A 93 -11.25 -5.27 -25.53
CA PRO A 93 -11.39 -4.18 -26.49
C PRO A 93 -10.03 -3.49 -26.75
N GLY A 94 -9.91 -2.77 -27.86
CA GLY A 94 -8.67 -2.06 -28.22
C GLY A 94 -8.26 -0.93 -27.25
N GLY A 95 -9.14 -0.61 -26.29
CA GLY A 95 -8.91 0.29 -25.17
C GLY A 95 -10.18 0.42 -24.32
N PHE A 96 -10.08 1.19 -23.24
CA PHE A 96 -11.07 1.33 -22.17
C PHE A 96 -11.49 2.80 -21.99
N ARG A 97 -11.37 3.63 -23.02
CA ARG A 97 -11.71 5.08 -22.95
C ARG A 97 -13.18 5.32 -22.62
N ASP A 98 -14.05 4.38 -22.98
CA ASP A 98 -15.48 4.35 -22.65
C ASP A 98 -15.75 4.29 -21.14
N ARG A 99 -14.73 3.92 -20.35
CA ARG A 99 -14.82 3.79 -18.88
C ARG A 99 -14.33 4.98 -18.10
N LEU A 100 -13.86 6.01 -18.78
CA LEU A 100 -13.51 7.29 -18.16
C LEU A 100 -14.78 7.95 -17.60
N THR A 101 -14.73 8.38 -16.36
CA THR A 101 -15.85 9.13 -15.74
C THR A 101 -15.75 10.63 -15.98
N THR A 102 -14.59 11.10 -16.43
CA THR A 102 -14.34 12.48 -16.85
C THR A 102 -13.49 12.46 -18.12
N PRO A 103 -13.65 13.44 -19.03
CA PRO A 103 -12.75 13.58 -20.15
C PRO A 103 -11.30 13.69 -19.66
N LEU A 104 -10.36 13.06 -20.38
CA LEU A 104 -8.95 13.26 -20.10
C LEU A 104 -8.61 14.76 -20.17
N PRO A 105 -7.61 15.21 -19.40
CA PRO A 105 -7.23 16.61 -19.41
C PRO A 105 -6.95 17.10 -20.84
N ALA A 106 -7.57 18.21 -21.20
CA ALA A 106 -7.39 18.78 -22.53
C ALA A 106 -5.94 19.26 -22.71
N PHE A 107 -5.45 19.29 -23.95
CA PHE A 107 -4.12 19.86 -24.24
C PHE A 107 -3.98 21.30 -23.70
N GLN A 108 -5.07 22.08 -23.72
CA GLN A 108 -5.12 23.42 -23.14
C GLN A 108 -4.91 23.43 -21.63
N GLU A 109 -5.42 22.44 -20.90
CA GLU A 109 -5.17 22.29 -19.46
C GLU A 109 -3.73 21.89 -19.19
N LEU A 110 -3.15 21.00 -20.01
CA LEU A 110 -1.73 20.65 -19.94
C LEU A 110 -0.84 21.89 -20.18
N VAL A 111 -1.20 22.73 -21.14
CA VAL A 111 -0.52 24.02 -21.44
C VAL A 111 -0.75 25.03 -20.32
N THR A 112 -1.95 25.11 -19.74
CA THR A 112 -2.28 25.98 -18.60
C THR A 112 -1.47 25.60 -17.36
N THR A 113 -1.31 24.30 -17.11
CA THR A 113 -0.43 23.73 -16.07
C THR A 113 1.04 24.10 -16.32
N LEU A 114 1.49 24.15 -17.57
CA LEU A 114 2.83 24.65 -17.90
C LEU A 114 2.95 26.18 -17.73
N TRP A 115 1.93 26.96 -18.12
CA TRP A 115 1.94 28.44 -18.15
C TRP A 115 1.75 29.11 -16.79
N HIS A 116 0.91 28.57 -15.90
CA HIS A 116 0.68 29.13 -14.56
C HIS A 116 1.71 28.67 -13.52
N GLY A 117 2.83 28.09 -13.97
CA GLY A 117 3.82 27.49 -13.07
C GLY A 117 3.27 26.26 -12.33
N GLY A 118 2.32 25.54 -12.92
CA GLY A 118 1.54 24.42 -12.35
C GLY A 118 2.32 23.12 -12.07
N LEU A 119 3.65 23.17 -12.15
CA LEU A 119 4.49 22.40 -11.25
C LEU A 119 5.25 23.39 -10.38
N ARG A 120 4.57 24.02 -9.43
CA ARG A 120 5.24 24.73 -8.35
C ARG A 120 5.93 23.63 -7.57
N ARG A 121 7.14 23.24 -7.98
CA ARG A 121 7.81 22.06 -7.44
C ARG A 121 7.99 22.34 -5.96
N PRO A 122 7.33 21.58 -5.07
CA PRO A 122 7.41 21.87 -3.66
C PRO A 122 8.88 21.88 -3.24
N ARG A 123 9.20 22.79 -2.33
CA ARG A 123 10.53 22.80 -1.71
C ARG A 123 10.69 21.47 -0.99
N ILE A 124 11.86 20.85 -1.18
CA ILE A 124 12.17 19.55 -0.58
C ILE A 124 12.93 19.68 0.74
N GLU A 125 12.98 20.89 1.30
CA GLU A 125 13.63 21.22 2.58
C GLU A 125 13.06 20.37 3.72
N ASP A 126 11.75 20.10 3.67
CA ASP A 126 11.05 19.28 4.66
C ASP A 126 11.15 17.76 4.41
N ALA A 127 11.88 17.29 3.39
CA ALA A 127 11.95 15.86 3.10
C ALA A 127 12.49 15.03 4.28
N GLY A 128 13.37 15.61 5.09
CA GLY A 128 13.89 14.97 6.32
C GLY A 128 12.86 14.78 7.43
N ARG A 129 11.68 15.41 7.33
CA ARG A 129 10.57 15.25 8.27
C ARG A 129 9.64 14.08 7.91
N ILE A 130 9.78 13.50 6.71
CA ILE A 130 9.01 12.32 6.32
C ILE A 130 9.52 11.15 7.17
N PRO A 131 8.67 10.53 8.00
CA PRO A 131 9.11 9.50 8.92
C PRO A 131 9.52 8.24 8.16
N VAL A 132 10.71 7.73 8.47
CA VAL A 132 11.24 6.46 7.94
C VAL A 132 11.61 5.59 9.12
N ARG A 133 11.09 4.36 9.17
CA ARG A 133 11.44 3.34 10.14
C ARG A 133 12.05 2.15 9.40
N ARG A 134 13.27 1.79 9.77
CA ARG A 134 13.89 0.55 9.30
C ARG A 134 13.66 -0.53 10.33
N GLY A 135 12.98 -1.60 9.93
CA GLY A 135 12.72 -2.76 10.75
C GLY A 135 12.51 -3.98 9.89
N ALA A 136 12.77 -5.15 10.46
CA ALA A 136 12.39 -6.40 9.82
C ALA A 136 10.86 -6.50 9.75
N LEU A 137 10.36 -7.19 8.72
CA LEU A 137 8.95 -7.53 8.65
C LEU A 137 8.58 -8.40 9.86
N PRO A 138 7.53 -8.06 10.62
CA PRO A 138 7.14 -8.85 11.78
C PRO A 138 6.63 -10.22 11.33
N PRO A 139 6.79 -11.26 12.16
CA PRO A 139 6.22 -12.56 11.86
C PRO A 139 4.68 -12.49 11.88
N VAL A 140 4.04 -13.26 11.02
CA VAL A 140 2.59 -13.47 11.05
C VAL A 140 2.26 -14.52 12.13
N VAL A 141 1.28 -14.23 12.98
CA VAL A 141 0.82 -15.14 14.04
C VAL A 141 -0.62 -15.57 13.74
N GLY A 142 -0.88 -16.87 13.67
CA GLY A 142 -2.22 -17.40 13.43
C GLY A 142 -2.81 -16.93 12.09
N THR A 143 -3.97 -16.28 12.16
CA THR A 143 -4.74 -15.76 11.03
C THR A 143 -4.60 -14.24 10.84
N ASP A 144 -3.71 -13.60 11.60
CA ASP A 144 -3.46 -12.16 11.50
C ASP A 144 -2.96 -11.78 10.10
N ALA A 145 -3.22 -10.53 9.71
CA ALA A 145 -2.58 -9.93 8.54
C ALA A 145 -1.54 -8.87 8.96
N VAL A 146 -0.39 -8.86 8.31
CA VAL A 146 0.64 -7.82 8.51
C VAL A 146 0.65 -6.90 7.30
N VAL A 147 0.65 -5.59 7.56
CA VAL A 147 0.67 -4.55 6.55
C VAL A 147 1.89 -3.68 6.77
N THR A 148 2.81 -3.66 5.80
CA THR A 148 4.03 -2.85 5.86
C THR A 148 4.07 -1.87 4.69
N TRP A 149 4.20 -0.58 5.00
CA TRP A 149 4.27 0.44 3.96
C TRP A 149 5.70 0.61 3.46
N VAL A 150 5.99 0.19 2.22
CA VAL A 150 7.32 0.36 1.61
C VAL A 150 7.52 1.80 1.12
N GLY A 151 6.45 2.55 0.91
CA GLY A 151 6.42 3.90 0.39
C GLY A 151 5.72 3.98 -0.97
N HIS A 152 5.20 5.16 -1.30
CA HIS A 152 4.29 5.41 -2.42
C HIS A 152 3.02 4.56 -2.31
N ALA A 153 2.60 3.88 -3.38
CA ALA A 153 1.50 2.91 -3.37
C ALA A 153 1.95 1.47 -3.04
N THR A 154 3.23 1.28 -2.69
CA THR A 154 3.78 -0.05 -2.42
C THR A 154 3.57 -0.47 -0.96
N TYR A 155 2.82 -1.54 -0.78
CA TYR A 155 2.74 -2.31 0.47
C TYR A 155 3.25 -3.72 0.28
N VAL A 156 3.79 -4.26 1.38
CA VAL A 156 3.89 -5.71 1.60
C VAL A 156 2.69 -6.09 2.47
N LEU A 157 1.83 -6.96 1.94
CA LEU A 157 0.70 -7.53 2.67
C LEU A 157 1.01 -9.00 2.94
N GLN A 158 1.14 -9.38 4.21
CA GLN A 158 1.19 -10.78 4.59
C GLN A 158 -0.21 -11.19 5.06
N ILE A 159 -0.96 -11.92 4.25
CA ILE A 159 -2.38 -12.20 4.45
C ILE A 159 -2.71 -13.62 3.97
N GLY A 160 -3.40 -14.41 4.80
CA GLY A 160 -3.79 -15.78 4.44
C GLY A 160 -2.61 -16.68 4.07
N GLY A 161 -1.45 -16.46 4.71
CA GLY A 161 -0.20 -17.19 4.42
C GLY A 161 0.56 -16.71 3.17
N LEU A 162 0.06 -15.73 2.43
CA LEU A 162 0.72 -15.16 1.26
C LEU A 162 1.48 -13.89 1.59
N THR A 163 2.59 -13.63 0.89
CA THR A 163 3.22 -12.31 0.76
C THR A 163 2.81 -11.68 -0.57
N VAL A 164 1.97 -10.65 -0.52
CA VAL A 164 1.46 -9.90 -1.67
C VAL A 164 2.12 -8.53 -1.75
N LEU A 165 2.57 -8.14 -2.95
CA LEU A 165 3.01 -6.76 -3.23
C LEU A 165 1.93 -5.98 -3.98
N THR A 166 1.60 -4.78 -3.51
CA THR A 166 0.80 -3.81 -4.27
C THR A 166 1.73 -2.88 -5.05
N ASP A 167 1.47 -2.65 -6.34
CA ASP A 167 2.16 -1.65 -7.17
C ASP A 167 3.66 -1.47 -6.85
N PRO A 168 4.49 -2.52 -7.02
CA PRO A 168 5.81 -2.57 -6.41
C PRO A 168 6.80 -1.64 -7.10
N VAL A 169 7.30 -0.63 -6.37
CA VAL A 169 8.30 0.33 -6.84
C VAL A 169 9.45 0.51 -5.84
N TRP A 170 10.56 -0.18 -6.12
CA TRP A 170 11.85 0.00 -5.42
C TRP A 170 12.80 0.96 -6.12
N SER A 171 12.47 1.38 -7.35
CA SER A 171 13.34 2.27 -8.13
C SER A 171 13.55 3.63 -7.48
N ARG A 172 14.79 4.12 -7.55
CA ARG A 172 15.15 5.47 -7.08
C ARG A 172 14.55 6.59 -7.93
N ARG A 173 14.24 6.33 -9.21
CA ARG A 173 13.80 7.36 -10.17
C ARG A 173 12.66 6.82 -11.04
N ILE A 174 11.68 7.68 -11.27
CA ILE A 174 10.71 7.56 -12.35
C ILE A 174 11.14 8.52 -13.48
N PRO A 175 11.09 8.11 -14.77
CA PRO A 175 11.47 8.99 -15.87
C PRO A 175 10.72 10.33 -15.84
N GLY A 176 11.44 11.45 -15.90
CA GLY A 176 10.86 12.80 -15.89
C GLY A 176 10.51 13.37 -14.50
N ILE A 177 10.60 12.57 -13.44
CA ILE A 177 10.29 12.97 -12.05
C ILE A 177 11.58 13.11 -11.24
N ARG A 178 11.56 13.91 -10.17
CA ARG A 178 12.67 13.98 -9.21
C ARG A 178 12.96 12.59 -8.62
N PRO A 179 14.21 12.32 -8.20
CA PRO A 179 14.49 11.10 -7.45
C PRO A 179 13.61 10.99 -6.20
N ARG A 180 13.35 9.75 -5.79
CA ARG A 180 12.64 9.39 -4.57
C ARG A 180 13.19 10.15 -3.35
N LEU A 181 12.31 10.67 -2.50
CA LEU A 181 12.64 11.45 -1.30
C LEU A 181 13.09 10.55 -0.14
N THR A 182 12.45 9.40 0.01
CA THR A 182 12.73 8.40 1.05
C THR A 182 13.27 7.12 0.42
N PRO A 183 14.12 6.33 1.09
CA PRO A 183 14.43 4.98 0.60
C PRO A 183 13.17 4.09 0.64
N PRO A 184 13.15 2.94 -0.08
CA PRO A 184 12.17 1.90 0.20
C PRO A 184 12.20 1.51 1.68
N GLY A 185 11.03 1.37 2.30
CA GLY A 185 10.90 1.04 3.72
C GLY A 185 11.37 -0.36 4.08
N VAL A 186 11.36 -1.26 3.11
CA VAL A 186 11.85 -2.64 3.21
C VAL A 186 12.88 -2.85 2.12
N GLU A 187 14.09 -3.28 2.49
CA GLU A 187 15.09 -3.66 1.49
C GLU A 187 14.62 -4.93 0.77
N TRP A 188 14.84 -5.00 -0.54
CA TRP A 188 14.36 -6.14 -1.31
C TRP A 188 14.94 -7.48 -0.86
N ALA A 189 16.16 -7.47 -0.33
CA ALA A 189 16.80 -8.68 0.18
C ALA A 189 16.12 -9.21 1.46
N ASP A 190 15.36 -8.36 2.14
CA ASP A 190 14.64 -8.69 3.38
C ASP A 190 13.19 -9.11 3.12
N LEU A 191 12.75 -9.12 1.85
CA LEU A 191 11.43 -9.62 1.48
C LEU A 191 11.39 -11.16 1.60
N PRO A 192 10.33 -11.72 2.23
CA PRO A 192 9.95 -13.11 2.03
C PRO A 192 9.73 -13.41 0.53
N PRO A 193 9.68 -14.71 0.15
CA PRO A 193 9.20 -15.10 -1.16
C PRO A 193 7.87 -14.39 -1.47
N VAL A 194 7.81 -13.74 -2.64
CA VAL A 194 6.61 -13.01 -3.08
C VAL A 194 5.68 -14.01 -3.78
N ASP A 195 4.51 -14.22 -3.19
CA ASP A 195 3.52 -15.18 -3.66
C ASP A 195 2.56 -14.58 -4.70
N ALA A 196 2.33 -13.26 -4.66
CA ALA A 196 1.53 -12.57 -5.65
C ALA A 196 1.92 -11.09 -5.78
N VAL A 197 1.66 -10.53 -6.95
CA VAL A 197 1.71 -9.09 -7.20
C VAL A 197 0.39 -8.62 -7.77
N VAL A 198 -0.17 -7.56 -7.21
CA VAL A 198 -1.35 -6.87 -7.76
C VAL A 198 -0.94 -5.53 -8.34
N ILE A 199 -1.43 -5.23 -9.54
CA ILE A 199 -1.19 -3.97 -10.23
C ILE A 199 -2.50 -3.21 -10.38
N SER A 200 -2.58 -1.98 -9.89
CA SER A 200 -3.77 -1.13 -10.01
C SER A 200 -3.94 -0.58 -11.44
N HIS A 201 -2.85 -0.07 -12.02
CA HIS A 201 -2.82 0.51 -13.35
C HIS A 201 -1.37 0.63 -13.87
N ASN A 202 -1.21 1.12 -15.10
CA ASN A 202 0.05 1.01 -15.80
C ASN A 202 0.98 2.24 -15.66
N HIS A 203 0.74 3.24 -14.82
CA HIS A 203 1.65 4.39 -14.72
C HIS A 203 3.04 3.98 -14.17
N TYR A 204 4.07 4.81 -14.42
CA TYR A 204 5.45 4.45 -14.11
C TYR A 204 5.74 4.33 -12.61
N ASP A 205 5.00 5.06 -11.79
CA ASP A 205 5.08 5.08 -10.33
C ASP A 205 4.26 3.95 -9.67
N HIS A 206 3.51 3.17 -10.45
CA HIS A 206 2.77 1.98 -9.98
C HIS A 206 3.26 0.68 -10.63
N LEU A 207 3.82 0.77 -11.84
CA LEU A 207 4.37 -0.34 -12.58
C LEU A 207 5.83 -0.05 -12.96
N ASP A 208 6.74 -0.49 -12.08
CA ASP A 208 8.18 -0.26 -12.19
C ASP A 208 8.90 -1.46 -12.82
N ALA A 209 9.37 -1.30 -14.06
CA ALA A 209 10.02 -2.39 -14.80
C ALA A 209 11.31 -2.93 -14.13
N PRO A 210 12.22 -2.09 -13.59
CA PRO A 210 13.34 -2.56 -12.78
C PRO A 210 12.93 -3.44 -11.60
N THR A 211 11.91 -3.04 -10.83
CA THR A 211 11.41 -3.84 -9.71
C THR A 211 10.82 -5.16 -10.17
N VAL A 212 9.91 -5.13 -11.15
CA VAL A 212 9.27 -6.34 -11.69
C VAL A 212 10.31 -7.35 -12.20
N ARG A 213 11.41 -6.90 -12.82
CA ARG A 213 12.48 -7.79 -13.32
C ARG A 213 13.15 -8.64 -12.24
N ARG A 214 13.04 -8.26 -10.97
CA ARG A 214 13.65 -8.96 -9.82
C ARG A 214 12.82 -10.14 -9.35
N LEU A 215 11.55 -10.23 -9.76
CA LEU A 215 10.65 -11.31 -9.39
C LEU A 215 10.95 -12.58 -10.21
N PRO A 216 10.76 -13.77 -9.62
CA PRO A 216 10.63 -15.01 -10.39
C PRO A 216 9.58 -14.88 -11.49
N ARG A 217 9.82 -15.50 -12.65
CA ARG A 217 8.89 -15.41 -13.79
C ARG A 217 7.62 -16.22 -13.61
N SER A 218 7.63 -17.11 -12.63
CA SER A 218 6.51 -17.91 -12.15
C SER A 218 5.71 -17.21 -11.06
N THR A 219 6.11 -16.03 -10.58
CA THR A 219 5.32 -15.28 -9.60
C THR A 219 3.98 -14.90 -10.24
N PRO A 220 2.84 -15.27 -9.62
CA PRO A 220 1.52 -14.83 -10.05
C PRO A 220 1.42 -13.30 -10.10
N ILE A 221 1.10 -12.75 -11.27
CA ILE A 221 0.86 -11.31 -11.45
C ILE A 221 -0.61 -11.10 -11.83
N LEU A 222 -1.36 -10.44 -10.95
CA LEU A 222 -2.75 -10.05 -11.19
C LEU A 222 -2.78 -8.61 -11.68
N VAL A 223 -3.38 -8.40 -12.84
CA VAL A 223 -3.29 -7.14 -13.58
C VAL A 223 -4.63 -6.71 -14.16
N PRO A 224 -4.81 -5.41 -14.45
CA PRO A 224 -5.98 -4.95 -15.17
C PRO A 224 -6.00 -5.50 -16.60
N ALA A 225 -7.20 -5.71 -17.12
CA ALA A 225 -7.46 -6.06 -18.51
C ALA A 225 -6.60 -5.26 -19.52
N GLY A 226 -6.02 -5.95 -20.50
CA GLY A 226 -5.13 -5.41 -21.54
C GLY A 226 -3.64 -5.31 -21.17
N LEU A 227 -3.25 -5.53 -19.91
CA LEU A 227 -1.87 -5.35 -19.44
C LEU A 227 -0.99 -6.63 -19.54
N ARG A 228 -1.54 -7.82 -19.76
CA ARG A 228 -0.80 -9.10 -19.82
C ARG A 228 0.34 -9.09 -20.81
N SER A 229 0.13 -8.49 -21.97
CA SER A 229 1.15 -8.42 -23.02
C SER A 229 2.43 -7.71 -22.54
N TRP A 230 2.33 -6.79 -21.58
CA TRP A 230 3.48 -6.11 -21.00
C TRP A 230 4.36 -7.06 -20.16
N PHE A 231 3.74 -7.97 -19.43
CA PHE A 231 4.41 -8.94 -18.55
C PHE A 231 4.93 -10.16 -19.33
N THR A 232 4.14 -10.70 -20.26
CA THR A 232 4.53 -11.84 -21.10
C THR A 232 5.72 -11.51 -22.01
N ARG A 233 5.78 -10.29 -22.59
CA ARG A 233 6.98 -9.78 -23.30
C ARG A 233 8.22 -9.70 -22.41
N ARG A 234 8.07 -9.76 -21.09
CA ARG A 234 9.15 -9.80 -20.11
C ARG A 234 9.40 -11.21 -19.57
N GLY A 235 8.70 -12.23 -20.05
CA GLY A 235 8.91 -13.63 -19.69
C GLY A 235 8.05 -14.17 -18.54
N PHE A 236 7.14 -13.36 -17.99
CA PHE A 236 6.16 -13.87 -17.02
C PHE A 236 5.12 -14.74 -17.73
N HIS A 237 4.83 -15.90 -17.17
CA HIS A 237 3.88 -16.86 -17.72
C HIS A 237 2.62 -17.02 -16.87
N ASP A 238 2.69 -16.69 -15.58
CA ASP A 238 1.53 -16.66 -14.68
C ASP A 238 1.02 -15.21 -14.53
N VAL A 239 0.18 -14.79 -15.47
CA VAL A 239 -0.36 -13.43 -15.52
C VAL A 239 -1.86 -13.50 -15.76
N VAL A 240 -2.62 -13.02 -14.77
CA VAL A 240 -4.08 -13.03 -14.77
C VAL A 240 -4.59 -11.62 -15.03
N GLU A 241 -5.27 -11.42 -16.17
CA GLU A 241 -5.97 -10.18 -16.49
C GLU A 241 -7.39 -10.24 -15.96
N LEU A 242 -7.80 -9.18 -15.27
CA LEU A 242 -9.14 -9.06 -14.71
C LEU A 242 -9.82 -7.76 -15.19
N ASP A 243 -11.09 -7.90 -15.51
CA ASP A 243 -12.04 -6.80 -15.61
C ASP A 243 -12.57 -6.40 -14.22
N TRP A 244 -13.21 -5.24 -14.11
CA TRP A 244 -13.87 -4.83 -12.89
C TRP A 244 -14.92 -5.86 -12.47
N TRP A 245 -14.95 -6.13 -11.16
CA TRP A 245 -15.80 -7.10 -10.50
C TRP A 245 -15.49 -8.56 -10.84
N GLU A 246 -14.40 -8.83 -11.57
CA GLU A 246 -13.85 -10.17 -11.69
C GLU A 246 -12.91 -10.49 -10.53
N SER A 247 -12.79 -11.78 -10.26
CA SER A 247 -12.03 -12.32 -9.14
C SER A 247 -11.01 -13.35 -9.60
N ALA A 248 -9.90 -13.45 -8.89
CA ALA A 248 -8.96 -14.55 -8.99
C ALA A 248 -8.58 -15.06 -7.60
N TYR A 249 -7.94 -16.23 -7.55
CA TYR A 249 -7.46 -16.85 -6.31
C TYR A 249 -5.99 -17.19 -6.44
N VAL A 250 -5.22 -16.92 -5.39
CA VAL A 250 -3.89 -17.48 -5.18
C VAL A 250 -3.97 -18.25 -3.86
N GLY A 251 -3.85 -19.58 -3.92
CA GLY A 251 -4.20 -20.41 -2.76
C GLY A 251 -5.65 -20.17 -2.31
N ASP A 252 -5.82 -19.89 -1.02
CA ASP A 252 -7.12 -19.60 -0.39
C ASP A 252 -7.44 -18.09 -0.30
N VAL A 253 -6.56 -17.22 -0.80
CA VAL A 253 -6.77 -15.76 -0.80
C VAL A 253 -7.47 -15.35 -2.09
N ARG A 254 -8.58 -14.62 -1.95
CA ARG A 254 -9.35 -14.04 -3.07
C ARG A 254 -8.85 -12.64 -3.39
N PHE A 255 -8.78 -12.34 -4.68
CA PHE A 255 -8.41 -11.05 -5.23
C PHE A 255 -9.52 -10.57 -6.16
N ASP A 256 -10.21 -9.51 -5.78
CA ASP A 256 -11.28 -8.91 -6.58
C ASP A 256 -10.77 -7.60 -7.19
N PHE A 257 -10.81 -7.49 -8.53
CA PHE A 257 -10.42 -6.24 -9.19
C PHE A 257 -11.62 -5.28 -9.20
N VAL A 258 -11.48 -4.09 -8.61
CA VAL A 258 -12.59 -3.16 -8.39
C VAL A 258 -12.40 -1.83 -9.15
N PRO A 259 -13.48 -1.13 -9.52
CA PRO A 259 -13.37 0.09 -10.32
C PRO A 259 -12.75 1.26 -9.55
N ALA A 260 -12.09 2.14 -10.30
CA ALA A 260 -11.53 3.41 -9.84
C ALA A 260 -11.83 4.54 -10.84
N HIS A 261 -11.87 5.78 -10.36
CA HIS A 261 -11.93 6.97 -11.21
C HIS A 261 -10.51 7.39 -11.61
N HIS A 262 -9.94 6.73 -12.63
CA HIS A 262 -8.58 7.02 -13.11
C HIS A 262 -8.44 6.74 -14.61
N TRP A 263 -7.20 6.57 -15.08
CA TRP A 263 -6.85 6.27 -16.45
C TRP A 263 -5.50 5.54 -16.51
N SER A 264 -5.03 5.20 -17.71
CA SER A 264 -3.76 4.51 -17.92
C SER A 264 -3.00 5.12 -19.09
N ARG A 265 -1.66 5.17 -19.01
CA ARG A 265 -0.74 5.56 -20.09
C ARG A 265 0.72 5.30 -19.72
N ARG A 266 1.51 4.77 -20.66
CA ARG A 266 2.97 4.69 -20.53
C ARG A 266 3.73 5.26 -21.72
N ALA A 267 3.09 5.30 -22.87
CA ALA A 267 3.62 5.78 -24.12
C ALA A 267 2.71 6.88 -24.70
N PRO A 268 3.18 7.64 -25.70
CA PRO A 268 2.36 8.71 -26.28
C PRO A 268 1.03 8.23 -26.90
N TRP A 269 0.95 6.98 -27.37
CA TRP A 269 -0.16 6.39 -28.13
C TRP A 269 -0.86 5.19 -27.45
N ASP A 270 -0.73 5.06 -26.12
CA ASP A 270 -1.33 3.94 -25.37
C ASP A 270 -2.32 4.36 -24.28
N THR A 271 -2.79 5.61 -24.33
CA THR A 271 -3.75 6.13 -23.36
C THR A 271 -5.03 5.30 -23.31
N CYS A 272 -5.34 4.77 -22.13
CA CYS A 272 -6.46 3.86 -21.85
C CYS A 272 -6.41 2.57 -22.67
N LYS A 273 -5.25 2.11 -23.15
CA LYS A 273 -5.14 0.78 -23.81
C LYS A 273 -5.17 -0.39 -22.83
N THR A 274 -4.95 -0.11 -21.54
CA THR A 274 -5.15 -1.07 -20.46
C THR A 274 -6.13 -0.47 -19.46
N LEU A 275 -6.82 -1.32 -18.72
CA LEU A 275 -7.71 -0.91 -17.66
C LEU A 275 -6.93 -0.37 -16.43
N TRP A 276 -7.65 0.15 -15.45
CA TRP A 276 -7.18 0.69 -14.17
C TRP A 276 -8.21 0.37 -13.08
N GLY A 277 -7.83 0.33 -11.82
CA GLY A 277 -8.73 -0.03 -10.72
C GLY A 277 -8.02 -0.14 -9.38
N GLY A 278 -8.74 -0.65 -8.38
CA GLY A 278 -8.20 -1.10 -7.10
C GLY A 278 -8.33 -2.61 -6.95
N TRP A 279 -7.94 -3.12 -5.78
CA TRP A 279 -8.01 -4.54 -5.43
C TRP A 279 -8.64 -4.71 -4.05
N VAL A 280 -9.56 -5.66 -3.90
CA VAL A 280 -9.90 -6.20 -2.59
C VAL A 280 -9.21 -7.55 -2.44
N VAL A 281 -8.42 -7.70 -1.39
CA VAL A 281 -7.65 -8.90 -1.05
C VAL A 281 -8.24 -9.48 0.23
N ALA A 282 -8.81 -10.68 0.12
CA ALA A 282 -9.57 -11.29 1.21
C ALA A 282 -9.04 -12.70 1.53
N SER A 283 -8.66 -12.92 2.78
CA SER A 283 -8.51 -14.25 3.38
C SER A 283 -9.82 -14.70 4.01
N ALA A 284 -9.80 -15.81 4.76
CA ALA A 284 -10.96 -16.24 5.55
C ALA A 284 -11.35 -15.22 6.64
N ASP A 285 -10.39 -14.46 7.16
CA ASP A 285 -10.54 -13.68 8.39
C ASP A 285 -10.32 -12.17 8.20
N GLN A 286 -9.67 -11.76 7.11
CA GLN A 286 -9.28 -10.37 6.88
C GLN A 286 -9.59 -9.94 5.45
N THR A 287 -10.11 -8.73 5.29
CA THR A 287 -10.40 -8.10 4.00
C THR A 287 -9.70 -6.74 3.91
N ILE A 288 -8.77 -6.60 2.97
CA ILE A 288 -8.00 -5.39 2.74
C ILE A 288 -8.37 -4.81 1.37
N TYR A 289 -8.76 -3.54 1.33
CA TYR A 289 -8.97 -2.80 0.09
C TYR A 289 -7.75 -1.95 -0.24
N PHE A 290 -7.15 -2.17 -1.42
CA PHE A 290 -6.14 -1.33 -2.02
C PHE A 290 -6.76 -0.47 -3.12
N ALA A 291 -6.86 0.84 -2.90
CA ALA A 291 -7.61 1.71 -3.81
C ALA A 291 -6.93 1.96 -5.17
N GLY A 292 -5.60 1.77 -5.26
CA GLY A 292 -4.82 2.33 -6.35
C GLY A 292 -4.92 3.85 -6.39
N ASP A 293 -4.74 4.43 -7.59
CA ASP A 293 -5.03 5.84 -7.84
C ASP A 293 -6.48 5.99 -8.28
N THR A 294 -7.17 6.96 -7.69
CA THR A 294 -8.57 7.23 -7.99
C THR A 294 -8.95 8.63 -7.57
N GLY A 295 -9.83 9.27 -8.35
CA GLY A 295 -10.63 10.41 -7.91
C GLY A 295 -11.79 9.98 -7.03
N TYR A 296 -12.46 10.95 -6.42
CA TYR A 296 -13.66 10.70 -5.61
C TYR A 296 -14.92 10.52 -6.47
N GLY A 297 -15.82 9.61 -6.05
CA GLY A 297 -17.10 9.40 -6.71
C GLY A 297 -17.85 8.14 -6.27
N GLU A 298 -18.87 7.75 -7.04
CA GLU A 298 -19.85 6.73 -6.66
C GLU A 298 -19.28 5.31 -6.53
N ARG A 299 -18.09 5.06 -7.09
CA ARG A 299 -17.46 3.73 -7.08
C ARG A 299 -17.17 3.24 -5.67
N PHE A 300 -16.85 4.13 -4.73
CA PHE A 300 -16.59 3.73 -3.34
C PHE A 300 -17.83 3.14 -2.66
N ALA A 301 -18.99 3.78 -2.80
CA ALA A 301 -20.25 3.24 -2.27
C ALA A 301 -20.65 1.92 -2.96
N GLN A 302 -20.37 1.78 -4.27
CA GLN A 302 -20.59 0.51 -4.99
C GLN A 302 -19.70 -0.62 -4.47
N ILE A 303 -18.44 -0.31 -4.15
CA ILE A 303 -17.51 -1.24 -3.52
C ILE A 303 -18.06 -1.62 -2.14
N GLY A 304 -18.37 -0.66 -1.27
CA GLY A 304 -18.90 -0.94 0.08
C GLY A 304 -20.16 -1.81 0.06
N ALA A 305 -21.08 -1.57 -0.88
CA ALA A 305 -22.29 -2.39 -1.03
C ALA A 305 -22.01 -3.85 -1.44
N ARG A 306 -20.84 -4.14 -2.03
CA ARG A 306 -20.41 -5.49 -2.43
C ARG A 306 -19.70 -6.26 -1.30
N TYR A 307 -19.28 -5.58 -0.24
CA TYR A 307 -18.63 -6.17 0.95
C TYR A 307 -19.42 -5.82 2.22
N PRO A 308 -20.67 -6.30 2.36
CA PRO A 308 -21.54 -5.93 3.48
C PRO A 308 -21.02 -6.43 4.84
N GLU A 309 -20.14 -7.43 4.87
CA GLU A 309 -19.44 -7.89 6.07
C GLU A 309 -18.42 -6.87 6.60
N GLY A 310 -18.09 -5.86 5.79
CA GLY A 310 -17.13 -4.81 6.09
C GLY A 310 -15.74 -5.08 5.55
N ILE A 311 -14.96 -4.01 5.43
CA ILE A 311 -13.55 -4.06 5.03
C ILE A 311 -12.71 -3.73 6.27
N ASP A 312 -11.70 -4.54 6.60
CA ASP A 312 -10.91 -4.33 7.82
C ASP A 312 -9.96 -3.16 7.69
N LEU A 313 -9.41 -2.96 6.49
CA LEU A 313 -8.47 -1.89 6.19
C LEU A 313 -8.61 -1.41 4.74
N ALA A 314 -8.72 -0.09 4.56
CA ALA A 314 -8.56 0.56 3.27
C ALA A 314 -7.18 1.24 3.17
N LEU A 315 -6.39 0.87 2.17
CA LEU A 315 -5.16 1.55 1.77
C LEU A 315 -5.55 2.66 0.78
N MET A 316 -5.51 3.91 1.24
CA MET A 316 -6.06 5.06 0.52
C MET A 316 -4.95 6.05 0.12
N PRO A 317 -4.90 6.48 -1.16
CA PRO A 317 -3.96 7.52 -1.57
C PRO A 317 -4.38 8.85 -0.91
N VAL A 318 -3.39 9.64 -0.49
CA VAL A 318 -3.61 10.97 0.11
C VAL A 318 -2.73 12.06 -0.51
N GLY A 319 -1.89 11.71 -1.49
CA GLY A 319 -1.01 12.62 -2.22
C GLY A 319 -1.43 12.80 -3.68
N ALA A 320 -0.63 13.56 -4.44
CA ALA A 320 -0.86 13.86 -5.85
C ALA A 320 -2.13 14.68 -6.13
N PHE A 321 -2.58 15.48 -5.16
CA PHE A 321 -3.87 16.17 -5.23
C PHE A 321 -3.79 17.65 -5.64
N GLU A 322 -2.63 18.32 -5.72
CA GLU A 322 -2.57 19.71 -6.22
C GLU A 322 -2.03 19.82 -7.65
N PRO A 323 -2.63 20.67 -8.53
CA PRO A 323 -3.77 21.55 -8.26
C PRO A 323 -5.14 20.87 -8.39
N ARG A 324 -6.06 21.08 -7.43
CA ARG A 324 -7.37 20.39 -7.39
C ARG A 324 -8.21 20.50 -8.66
N TRP A 325 -8.18 21.63 -9.37
CA TRP A 325 -8.97 21.80 -10.59
C TRP A 325 -8.59 20.79 -11.70
N TYR A 326 -7.34 20.30 -11.69
CA TYR A 326 -6.80 19.34 -12.65
C TYR A 326 -6.82 17.90 -12.10
N THR A 327 -6.41 17.72 -10.85
CA THR A 327 -6.18 16.39 -10.25
C THR A 327 -7.44 15.71 -9.73
N LYS A 328 -8.48 16.46 -9.31
CA LYS A 328 -9.67 15.92 -8.62
C LYS A 328 -10.39 14.79 -9.37
N ALA A 329 -10.28 14.79 -10.70
CA ALA A 329 -10.91 13.81 -11.57
C ALA A 329 -10.25 12.41 -11.48
N SER A 330 -9.04 12.34 -10.94
CA SER A 330 -8.17 11.15 -10.96
C SER A 330 -7.45 10.90 -9.64
N HIS A 331 -7.44 11.87 -8.71
CA HIS A 331 -6.84 11.76 -7.39
C HIS A 331 -7.76 12.37 -6.34
N VAL A 332 -8.07 11.59 -5.30
CA VAL A 332 -8.65 12.09 -4.06
C VAL A 332 -7.68 13.05 -3.37
N ASP A 333 -8.22 14.05 -2.67
CA ASP A 333 -7.49 14.73 -1.60
C ASP A 333 -7.65 13.97 -0.25
N PRO A 334 -6.92 14.36 0.81
CA PRO A 334 -6.98 13.67 2.09
C PRO A 334 -8.39 13.63 2.72
N GLU A 335 -9.18 14.69 2.58
CA GLU A 335 -10.58 14.74 3.04
C GLU A 335 -11.45 13.73 2.28
N GLU A 336 -11.34 13.70 0.95
CA GLU A 336 -12.02 12.72 0.09
C GLU A 336 -11.56 11.29 0.39
N ALA A 337 -10.29 11.08 0.74
CA ALA A 337 -9.78 9.76 1.13
C ALA A 337 -10.42 9.24 2.42
N VAL A 338 -10.59 10.11 3.43
CA VAL A 338 -11.30 9.77 4.68
C VAL A 338 -12.76 9.46 4.41
N GLN A 339 -13.43 10.26 3.57
CA GLN A 339 -14.82 10.01 3.19
C GLN A 339 -14.96 8.72 2.37
N ALA A 340 -14.06 8.46 1.42
CA ALA A 340 -14.04 7.22 0.64
C ALA A 340 -13.83 5.98 1.53
N CYS A 341 -12.96 6.06 2.54
CA CYS A 341 -12.80 4.99 3.54
C CYS A 341 -14.11 4.68 4.26
N ARG A 342 -14.93 5.70 4.57
CA ARG A 342 -16.26 5.51 5.14
C ARG A 342 -17.22 4.87 4.13
N ASP A 343 -17.23 5.34 2.89
CA ASP A 343 -18.16 4.88 1.86
C ASP A 343 -17.93 3.42 1.42
N VAL A 344 -16.68 2.95 1.44
CA VAL A 344 -16.37 1.53 1.24
C VAL A 344 -16.69 0.67 2.48
N GLY A 345 -17.08 1.28 3.60
CA GLY A 345 -17.36 0.58 4.85
C GLY A 345 -16.11 0.03 5.55
N ALA A 346 -14.95 0.67 5.36
CA ALA A 346 -13.71 0.21 5.97
C ALA A 346 -13.55 0.67 7.42
N ARG A 347 -13.21 -0.26 8.32
CA ARG A 347 -13.00 0.01 9.75
C ARG A 347 -11.81 0.95 9.97
N ARG A 348 -10.71 0.71 9.24
CA ARG A 348 -9.44 1.44 9.34
C ARG A 348 -9.00 2.00 7.99
N MET A 349 -8.13 3.00 8.03
CA MET A 349 -7.50 3.58 6.85
C MET A 349 -5.98 3.63 7.01
N ALA A 350 -5.22 3.09 6.07
CA ALA A 350 -3.79 3.37 5.94
C ALA A 350 -3.53 4.35 4.80
N THR A 351 -2.65 5.32 5.03
CA THR A 351 -2.34 6.35 4.02
C THR A 351 -1.22 5.91 3.08
N MET A 352 -1.35 6.25 1.80
CA MET A 352 -0.36 5.94 0.77
C MET A 352 -0.23 7.05 -0.27
N HIS A 353 0.62 6.83 -1.30
CA HIS A 353 0.84 7.79 -2.41
C HIS A 353 1.44 9.14 -1.99
N TRP A 354 2.12 9.20 -0.84
CA TRP A 354 2.75 10.42 -0.35
C TRP A 354 4.19 10.14 0.16
N GLY A 355 4.93 11.21 0.47
CA GLY A 355 6.23 11.12 1.15
C GLY A 355 7.33 10.38 0.37
N THR A 356 7.14 10.12 -0.92
CA THR A 356 8.00 9.21 -1.69
C THR A 356 8.48 9.83 -2.99
N PHE A 357 7.58 10.23 -3.88
CA PHE A 357 7.89 10.97 -5.10
C PHE A 357 7.19 12.32 -5.09
N VAL A 358 7.76 13.30 -5.79
CA VAL A 358 7.14 14.62 -5.97
C VAL A 358 6.39 14.63 -7.29
N LEU A 359 5.09 14.35 -7.24
CA LEU A 359 4.23 14.19 -8.43
C LEU A 359 3.36 15.43 -8.74
N SER A 360 3.26 16.35 -7.79
CA SER A 360 2.24 17.40 -7.74
C SER A 360 2.74 18.61 -6.93
N GLY A 361 1.86 19.62 -6.76
CA GLY A 361 2.21 20.92 -6.17
C GLY A 361 2.09 21.04 -4.65
N GLU A 362 1.53 20.06 -3.94
CA GLU A 362 1.30 20.19 -2.50
C GLU A 362 2.60 20.16 -1.68
N PRO A 363 2.62 20.78 -0.48
CA PRO A 363 3.72 20.61 0.47
C PRO A 363 3.90 19.13 0.87
N LEU A 364 5.14 18.70 1.12
CA LEU A 364 5.47 17.27 1.29
C LEU A 364 4.72 16.56 2.43
N LEU A 365 4.38 17.27 3.50
CA LEU A 365 3.68 16.72 4.67
C LEU A 365 2.18 17.00 4.69
N ALA A 366 1.69 17.89 3.81
CA ALA A 366 0.29 18.23 3.72
C ALA A 366 -0.63 16.99 3.55
N PRO A 367 -0.28 15.97 2.75
CA PRO A 367 -1.07 14.73 2.64
C PRO A 367 -1.46 14.11 3.99
N VAL A 368 -0.50 13.96 4.91
CA VAL A 368 -0.76 13.30 6.20
C VAL A 368 -1.26 14.26 7.26
N GLU A 369 -0.81 15.51 7.24
CA GLU A 369 -1.34 16.54 8.14
C GLU A 369 -2.84 16.75 7.91
N GLN A 370 -3.26 16.85 6.64
CA GLN A 370 -4.67 16.98 6.25
C GLN A 370 -5.45 15.68 6.49
N ALA A 371 -4.88 14.49 6.18
CA ALA A 371 -5.55 13.23 6.48
C ALA A 371 -5.85 13.06 7.97
N ARG A 372 -4.90 13.45 8.85
CA ARG A 372 -5.11 13.45 10.31
C ARG A 372 -6.23 14.41 10.71
N ALA A 373 -6.21 15.63 10.20
CA ALA A 373 -7.24 16.63 10.51
C ALA A 373 -8.62 16.20 10.03
N ALA A 374 -8.73 15.66 8.81
CA ALA A 374 -9.97 15.14 8.25
C ALA A 374 -10.49 13.93 9.03
N TRP A 375 -9.62 13.04 9.47
CA TRP A 375 -9.98 11.88 10.29
C TRP A 375 -10.53 12.28 11.67
N GLU A 376 -9.87 13.24 12.32
CA GLU A 376 -10.32 13.81 13.59
C GLU A 376 -11.67 14.52 13.44
N ALA A 377 -11.83 15.35 12.39
CA ALA A 377 -13.08 16.04 12.09
C ALA A 377 -14.24 15.06 11.79
N ALA A 378 -13.94 13.88 11.26
CA ALA A 378 -14.91 12.81 11.06
C ALA A 378 -15.30 12.06 12.36
N GLY A 379 -14.68 12.38 13.50
CA GLY A 379 -14.98 11.79 14.81
C GLY A 379 -14.56 10.32 14.93
N ARG A 380 -13.58 9.88 14.14
CA ARG A 380 -13.09 8.50 14.14
C ARG A 380 -11.93 8.30 15.12
N ASP A 381 -11.77 7.09 15.65
CA ASP A 381 -10.69 6.77 16.58
C ASP A 381 -9.32 6.95 15.91
N ARG A 382 -8.41 7.69 16.55
CA ARG A 382 -7.05 7.92 16.06
C ARG A 382 -6.28 6.62 15.81
N ALA A 383 -6.57 5.56 16.58
CA ALA A 383 -5.94 4.25 16.44
C ALA A 383 -6.28 3.54 15.11
N ASP A 384 -7.39 3.93 14.48
CA ASP A 384 -7.85 3.36 13.21
C ASP A 384 -7.34 4.13 11.98
N LEU A 385 -6.59 5.22 12.19
CA LEU A 385 -5.80 5.90 11.14
C LEU A 385 -4.35 5.42 11.18
N TRP A 386 -3.92 4.75 10.12
CA TRP A 386 -2.57 4.19 9.94
C TRP A 386 -1.77 5.05 8.96
N ASP A 387 -1.36 6.21 9.44
CA ASP A 387 -0.44 7.14 8.80
C ASP A 387 1.03 6.73 9.03
N LEU A 388 1.35 5.54 8.54
CA LEU A 388 2.60 4.82 8.80
C LEU A 388 3.84 5.61 8.40
N ALA A 389 4.94 5.42 9.15
CA ALA A 389 6.26 5.75 8.62
C ALA A 389 6.63 4.82 7.46
N VAL A 390 7.49 5.28 6.54
CA VAL A 390 8.05 4.43 5.48
C VAL A 390 8.84 3.30 6.13
N GLY A 391 8.41 2.05 5.95
CA GLY A 391 8.95 0.83 6.54
C GLY A 391 8.28 0.40 7.85
N GLU A 392 7.31 1.17 8.36
CA GLU A 392 6.51 0.76 9.51
C GLU A 392 5.51 -0.34 9.12
N SER A 393 5.31 -1.26 10.07
CA SER A 393 4.37 -2.38 9.95
C SER A 393 3.28 -2.25 11.01
N ARG A 394 2.05 -2.67 10.65
CA ARG A 394 0.95 -2.85 11.59
C ARG A 394 0.32 -4.23 11.38
N VAL A 395 -0.26 -4.74 12.45
CA VAL A 395 -0.94 -6.03 12.48
C VAL A 395 -2.44 -5.79 12.52
N LEU A 396 -3.17 -6.43 11.62
CA LEU A 396 -4.61 -6.64 11.71
C LEU A 396 -4.82 -7.97 12.41
N SER A 397 -5.12 -7.91 13.70
CA SER A 397 -5.52 -9.09 14.47
C SER A 397 -7.03 -9.29 14.37
N THR A 398 -7.45 -10.57 14.34
CA THR A 398 -8.86 -10.99 14.36
C THR A 398 -9.56 -10.67 15.66
#